data_AF-A0A942PMK2-F1
#
_entry.id   AF-A0A942PMK2-F1
#
_cell.length_a   1.000
_cell.length_b   1.000
_cell.length_c   1.000
_cell.angle_alpha   90.00
_cell.angle_beta   90.00
_cell.angle_gamma   90.00
#
_symmetry.space_group_name_H-M   'P 1'
#
loop_
_entity.id
_entity.type
_entity.pdbx_description
1 polymer ?
#
loop_
_entity_poly.entity_id
_entity_poly.type
_entity_poly.pdbx_seq_one_letter_code
_entity_poly.pdbx_strand_id
1 'polypeptide(L)'
;TAGSKPTSPVLSRTAITRGRFCELLAKENLPQNDQDNLFIVGVFSLLPALLEMPMQQVLDRIVVLDRIADALLDRSGLYGPFLSLAEAVESADLSQLESVSTALMLSPNQVSEAHLSAIAWVEQLGLD
;
A
#
# COMPACT_ATOMS: atom_id res chain seq x y z
N THR A 1 17.25 -25.33 -13.49
CA THR A 1 17.25 -25.19 -12.02
C THR A 1 16.81 -23.78 -11.67
N ALA A 2 15.50 -23.52 -11.67
CA ALA A 2 14.96 -22.22 -11.29
C ALA A 2 14.73 -22.25 -9.78
N GLY A 3 15.69 -21.72 -9.02
CA GLY A 3 15.54 -21.56 -7.58
C GLY A 3 14.45 -20.54 -7.31
N SER A 4 13.32 -21.00 -6.78
CA SER A 4 12.37 -20.15 -6.06
C SER A 4 13.14 -19.53 -4.91
N LYS A 5 13.60 -18.28 -5.07
CA LYS A 5 14.11 -17.51 -3.94
C LYS A 5 12.97 -17.46 -2.91
N PRO A 6 13.19 -17.79 -1.64
CA PRO A 6 12.18 -17.58 -0.62
C PRO A 6 11.76 -16.12 -0.69
N THR A 7 10.44 -15.88 -0.74
CA THR A 7 9.83 -14.54 -0.67
C THR A 7 10.58 -13.76 0.40
N SER A 8 11.25 -12.66 0.03
CA SER A 8 12.08 -11.89 0.98
C SER A 8 11.21 -11.52 2.19
N PRO A 9 11.50 -12.03 3.41
CA PRO A 9 10.68 -11.74 4.59
C PRO A 9 10.52 -10.24 4.82
N VAL A 10 11.55 -9.47 4.47
CA VAL A 10 11.54 -8.00 4.47
C VAL A 10 10.50 -7.44 3.50
N LEU A 11 10.45 -7.92 2.25
CA LEU A 11 9.46 -7.44 1.28
C LEU A 11 8.04 -7.83 1.66
N SER A 12 7.84 -9.04 2.21
CA SER A 12 6.54 -9.47 2.74
C SER A 12 6.09 -8.56 3.88
N ARG A 13 7.00 -8.24 4.81
CA ARG A 13 6.75 -7.32 5.91
C ARG A 13 6.40 -5.92 5.40
N THR A 14 7.16 -5.39 4.43
CA THR A 14 6.88 -4.10 3.80
C THR A 14 5.51 -4.09 3.12
N ALA A 15 5.15 -5.14 2.38
CA ALA A 15 3.85 -5.25 1.71
C ALA A 15 2.69 -5.19 2.72
N ILE A 16 2.80 -5.94 3.82
CA ILE A 16 1.78 -5.99 4.87
C ILE A 16 1.69 -4.66 5.62
N THR A 17 2.83 -4.03 5.95
CA THR A 17 2.86 -2.70 6.54
C THR A 17 2.19 -1.67 5.64
N ARG A 18 2.51 -1.67 4.33
CA ARG A 18 1.92 -0.75 3.36
C ARG A 18 0.41 -0.96 3.21
N GLY A 19 -0.05 -2.21 3.17
CA GLY A 19 -1.47 -2.56 3.21
C GLY A 19 -2.17 -1.96 4.42
N ARG A 20 -1.65 -2.24 5.62
CA ARG A 20 -2.23 -1.71 6.86
C ARG A 20 -2.19 -0.19 6.91
N PHE A 21 -1.14 0.42 6.39
CA PHE A 21 -1.03 1.88 6.35
C PHE A 21 -2.09 2.51 5.43
N CYS A 22 -2.25 1.98 4.21
CA CYS A 22 -3.28 2.44 3.26
C CYS A 22 -4.69 2.34 3.84
N GLU A 23 -5.00 1.22 4.49
CA GLU A 23 -6.27 1.01 5.19
C GLU A 23 -6.52 2.06 6.28
N LEU A 24 -5.51 2.30 7.14
CA LEU A 24 -5.62 3.24 8.26
C LEU A 24 -5.75 4.70 7.81
N LEU A 25 -5.11 5.09 6.71
CA LEU A 25 -5.23 6.43 6.13
C LEU A 25 -6.67 6.77 5.73
N ALA A 26 -7.48 5.77 5.37
CA ALA A 26 -8.85 5.96 4.93
C ALA A 26 -9.90 5.80 6.05
N LYS A 27 -9.46 5.49 7.28
CA LYS A 27 -10.34 5.09 8.40
C LYS A 27 -11.45 6.09 8.70
N GLU A 28 -11.18 7.40 8.57
CA GLU A 28 -12.13 8.47 8.87
C GLU A 28 -12.86 8.99 7.63
N ASN A 29 -12.42 8.61 6.42
CA ASN A 29 -12.84 9.24 5.18
C ASN A 29 -13.63 8.30 4.25
N LEU A 30 -13.46 6.99 4.37
CA LEU A 30 -14.09 5.99 3.49
C LEU A 30 -14.84 4.92 4.30
N PRO A 31 -15.87 4.28 3.72
CA PRO A 31 -16.54 3.14 4.34
C PRO A 31 -15.63 1.91 4.43
N GLN A 32 -15.95 0.98 5.35
CA GLN A 32 -15.11 -0.19 5.65
C GLN A 32 -14.72 -1.01 4.41
N ASN A 33 -15.63 -1.19 3.45
CA ASN A 33 -15.33 -1.95 2.22
C ASN A 33 -14.21 -1.32 1.38
N ASP A 34 -14.12 0.01 1.38
CA ASP A 34 -13.06 0.73 0.67
C ASP A 34 -11.74 0.68 1.45
N GLN A 35 -11.80 0.66 2.78
CA GLN A 35 -10.62 0.46 3.64
C GLN A 35 -10.02 -0.94 3.42
N ASP A 36 -10.87 -1.98 3.37
CA ASP A 36 -10.44 -3.36 3.09
C ASP A 36 -9.78 -3.46 1.69
N ASN A 37 -10.34 -2.78 0.69
CA ASN A 37 -9.74 -2.71 -0.64
C ASN A 37 -8.39 -1.97 -0.63
N LEU A 38 -8.24 -0.92 0.19
CA LEU A 38 -6.97 -0.22 0.36
C LEU A 38 -5.89 -1.08 1.00
N PHE A 39 -6.26 -1.98 1.92
CA PHE A 39 -5.34 -3.00 2.41
C PHE A 39 -4.81 -3.86 1.25
N ILE A 40 -5.71 -4.35 0.38
CA ILE A 40 -5.34 -5.16 -0.79
C ILE A 40 -4.43 -4.36 -1.74
N VAL A 41 -4.78 -3.11 -2.04
CA VAL A 41 -3.97 -2.21 -2.88
C VAL A 41 -2.55 -2.06 -2.32
N GLY A 42 -2.42 -1.79 -1.02
CA GLY A 42 -1.11 -1.64 -0.39
C GLY A 42 -0.27 -2.93 -0.45
N VAL A 43 -0.86 -4.09 -0.14
CA VAL A 43 -0.15 -5.38 -0.24
C VAL A 43 0.23 -5.70 -1.68
N PHE A 44 -0.71 -5.56 -2.62
CA PHE A 44 -0.49 -5.96 -4.02
C PHE A 44 0.49 -5.05 -4.76
N SER A 45 0.66 -3.80 -4.30
CA SER A 45 1.65 -2.88 -4.87
C SER A 45 3.10 -3.40 -4.79
N LEU A 46 3.40 -4.35 -3.90
CA LEU A 46 4.71 -5.02 -3.78
C LEU A 46 4.85 -6.30 -4.61
N LEU A 47 3.76 -6.83 -5.18
CA LEU A 47 3.81 -8.05 -5.99
C LEU A 47 4.79 -7.96 -7.18
N PRO A 48 4.94 -6.82 -7.88
CA PRO A 48 5.95 -6.70 -8.93
C PRO A 48 7.37 -7.01 -8.45
N ALA A 49 7.72 -6.54 -7.25
CA ALA A 49 9.03 -6.78 -6.64
C ALA A 49 9.18 -8.22 -6.14
N LEU A 50 8.10 -8.81 -5.62
CA LEU A 50 8.08 -10.19 -5.12
C LEU A 50 8.12 -11.24 -6.25
N LEU A 51 7.45 -10.95 -7.36
CA LEU A 51 7.30 -11.85 -8.51
C LEU A 51 8.28 -11.54 -9.65
N GLU A 52 9.11 -10.51 -9.49
CA GLU A 52 10.09 -10.03 -10.48
C GLU A 52 9.45 -9.78 -11.86
N MET A 53 8.28 -9.12 -11.89
CA MET A 53 7.57 -8.81 -13.13
C MET A 53 6.81 -7.48 -13.07
N PRO A 54 6.51 -6.84 -14.21
CA PRO A 54 5.71 -5.62 -14.24
C PRO A 54 4.31 -5.80 -13.65
N MET A 55 3.75 -4.75 -13.03
CA MET A 55 2.40 -4.79 -12.43
C MET A 55 1.33 -5.25 -13.42
N GLN A 56 1.41 -4.86 -14.68
CA GLN A 56 0.48 -5.32 -15.72
C GLN A 56 0.42 -6.85 -15.80
N GLN A 57 1.58 -7.53 -15.77
CA GLN A 57 1.64 -8.98 -15.83
C GLN A 57 1.15 -9.65 -14.54
N VAL A 58 1.22 -8.95 -13.39
CA VAL A 58 0.63 -9.41 -12.14
C VAL A 58 -0.90 -9.40 -12.28
N LEU A 59 -1.47 -8.29 -12.75
CA LEU A 59 -2.91 -8.13 -12.90
C LEU A 59 -3.50 -9.07 -13.96
N ASP A 60 -2.75 -9.44 -15.01
CA ASP A 60 -3.21 -10.45 -15.98
C ASP A 60 -3.42 -11.84 -15.33
N ARG A 61 -2.88 -12.08 -14.13
CA ARG A 61 -2.94 -13.38 -13.43
C ARG A 61 -3.95 -13.40 -12.29
N ILE A 62 -4.53 -12.26 -11.90
CA ILE A 62 -5.46 -12.14 -10.78
C ILE A 62 -6.68 -11.31 -11.16
N VAL A 63 -7.84 -11.66 -10.61
CA VAL A 63 -9.05 -10.86 -10.82
C VAL A 63 -9.22 -9.91 -9.64
N VAL A 64 -9.21 -8.61 -9.92
CA VAL A 64 -9.44 -7.54 -8.94
C VAL A 64 -10.49 -6.57 -9.48
N LEU A 65 -11.05 -5.73 -8.60
CA LEU A 65 -11.94 -4.65 -9.03
C LEU A 65 -11.15 -3.62 -9.86
N ASP A 66 -11.80 -2.99 -10.84
CA ASP A 66 -11.19 -1.96 -11.70
C ASP A 66 -10.52 -0.87 -10.86
N ARG A 67 -11.17 -0.42 -9.77
CA ARG A 67 -10.62 0.60 -8.86
C ARG A 67 -9.30 0.18 -8.19
N ILE A 68 -9.10 -1.12 -7.94
CA ILE A 68 -7.84 -1.66 -7.41
C ILE A 68 -6.79 -1.65 -8.52
N ALA A 69 -7.15 -2.09 -9.74
CA ALA A 69 -6.25 -2.07 -10.89
C ALA A 69 -5.78 -0.64 -11.23
N ASP A 70 -6.70 0.33 -11.27
CA ASP A 70 -6.42 1.76 -11.54
C ASP A 70 -5.38 2.34 -10.57
N ALA A 71 -5.49 1.98 -9.28
CA ALA A 71 -4.55 2.41 -8.26
C ALA A 71 -3.19 1.71 -8.41
N LEU A 72 -3.18 0.41 -8.71
CA LEU A 72 -1.96 -0.39 -8.84
C LEU A 72 -1.16 -0.08 -10.11
N LEU A 73 -1.82 0.28 -11.20
CA LEU A 73 -1.18 0.62 -12.48
C LEU A 73 -0.77 2.10 -12.52
N ASP A 74 -1.73 2.99 -12.30
CA ASP A 74 -1.59 4.39 -12.68
C ASP A 74 -1.63 5.34 -11.48
N ARG A 75 -1.72 4.79 -10.26
CA ARG A 75 -1.96 5.57 -9.02
C ARG A 75 -3.17 6.49 -9.16
N SER A 76 -4.20 6.01 -9.87
CA SER A 76 -5.39 6.78 -10.19
C SER A 76 -6.63 6.25 -9.45
N GLY A 77 -7.77 6.90 -9.68
CA GLY A 77 -9.03 6.54 -9.05
C GLY A 77 -9.08 6.81 -7.55
N LEU A 78 -10.04 6.19 -6.87
CA LEU A 78 -10.31 6.42 -5.46
C LEU A 78 -9.14 6.00 -4.55
N TYR A 79 -8.46 4.90 -4.88
CA TYR A 79 -7.42 4.32 -4.03
C TYR A 79 -6.00 4.80 -4.38
N GLY A 80 -5.80 5.34 -5.58
CA GLY A 80 -4.51 5.81 -6.08
C GLY A 80 -3.80 6.79 -5.15
N PRO A 81 -4.46 7.88 -4.70
CA PRO A 81 -3.84 8.86 -3.81
C PRO A 81 -3.37 8.26 -2.48
N PHE A 82 -4.10 7.30 -1.91
CA PHE A 82 -3.69 6.63 -0.67
C PHE A 82 -2.42 5.80 -0.87
N LEU A 83 -2.33 5.08 -1.99
CA LEU A 83 -1.13 4.32 -2.33
C LEU A 83 0.07 5.26 -2.60
N SER A 84 -0.15 6.36 -3.32
CA SER A 84 0.89 7.38 -3.54
C SER A 84 1.39 8.00 -2.24
N LEU A 85 0.49 8.26 -1.27
CA LEU A 85 0.90 8.77 0.02
C LEU A 85 1.75 7.75 0.79
N ALA A 86 1.38 6.48 0.76
CA ALA A 86 2.18 5.42 1.37
C ALA A 86 3.58 5.33 0.77
N GLU A 87 3.69 5.38 -0.56
CA GLU A 87 4.98 5.35 -1.26
C GLU A 87 5.83 6.60 -0.99
N ALA A 88 5.21 7.78 -0.88
CA ALA A 88 5.90 9.02 -0.55
C ALA A 88 6.51 8.99 0.88
N VAL A 89 5.77 8.43 1.84
CA VAL A 89 6.27 8.24 3.21
C VAL A 89 7.47 7.29 3.25
N GLU A 90 7.40 6.17 2.53
CA GLU A 90 8.49 5.18 2.48
C GLU A 90 9.75 5.70 1.77
N SER A 91 9.58 6.49 0.72
CA SER A 91 10.68 7.09 -0.06
C SER A 91 11.21 8.40 0.51
N ALA A 92 10.60 8.91 1.59
CA ALA A 92 10.86 10.23 2.16
C ALA A 92 10.72 11.40 1.15
N ASP A 93 9.82 11.25 0.16
CA ASP A 93 9.46 12.34 -0.74
C ASP A 93 8.51 13.32 -0.05
N LEU A 94 9.09 14.33 0.58
CA LEU A 94 8.34 15.36 1.32
C LEU A 94 7.39 16.17 0.42
N SER A 95 7.75 16.36 -0.84
CA SER A 95 6.96 17.16 -1.78
C SER A 95 5.68 16.43 -2.19
N GLN A 96 5.79 15.14 -2.48
CA GLN A 96 4.66 14.30 -2.80
C GLN A 96 3.80 14.05 -1.55
N LEU A 97 4.42 13.83 -0.40
CA LEU A 97 3.73 13.66 0.87
C LEU A 97 2.85 14.87 1.19
N GLU A 98 3.38 16.09 1.13
CA GLU A 98 2.62 17.32 1.41
C GLU A 98 1.46 17.51 0.42
N SER A 99 1.73 17.35 -0.88
CA SER A 99 0.74 17.51 -1.95
C SER A 99 -0.41 16.52 -1.81
N VAL A 100 -0.09 15.23 -1.64
CA VAL A 100 -1.10 14.16 -1.58
C VAL A 100 -1.87 14.17 -0.26
N SER A 101 -1.20 14.44 0.87
CA SER A 101 -1.89 14.58 2.17
C SER A 101 -2.91 15.72 2.13
N THR A 102 -2.57 16.84 1.50
CA THR A 102 -3.47 17.98 1.30
C THR A 102 -4.68 17.58 0.44
N ALA A 103 -4.46 16.87 -0.66
CA ALA A 103 -5.54 16.41 -1.54
C ALA A 103 -6.50 15.43 -0.84
N LEU A 104 -5.98 14.60 0.08
CA LEU A 104 -6.74 13.68 0.91
C LEU A 104 -7.37 14.33 2.15
N MET A 105 -7.10 15.62 2.40
CA MET A 105 -7.50 16.33 3.62
C MET A 105 -7.01 15.65 4.90
N LEU A 106 -5.81 15.07 4.86
CA LEU A 106 -5.15 14.42 6.00
C LEU A 106 -4.14 15.37 6.64
N SER A 107 -4.20 15.48 7.96
CA SER A 107 -3.20 16.19 8.74
C SER A 107 -1.90 15.37 8.87
N PRO A 108 -0.73 16.02 9.06
CA PRO A 108 0.53 15.32 9.32
C PRO A 108 0.46 14.34 10.51
N ASN A 109 -0.34 14.66 11.53
CA ASN A 109 -0.55 13.78 12.69
C ASN A 109 -1.30 12.50 12.29
N GLN A 110 -2.39 12.61 11.53
CA GLN A 110 -3.13 11.42 11.04
C GLN A 110 -2.23 10.50 10.20
N VAL A 111 -1.42 11.07 9.31
CA VAL A 111 -0.47 10.29 8.50
C VAL A 111 0.58 9.60 9.39
N SER A 112 1.15 10.32 10.35
CA SER A 112 2.17 9.78 11.27
C SER A 112 1.61 8.69 12.18
N GLU A 113 0.43 8.92 12.77
CA GLU A 113 -0.26 7.95 13.63
C GLU A 113 -0.62 6.68 12.87
N ALA A 114 -1.15 6.81 11.64
CA ALA A 114 -1.46 5.66 10.80
C ALA A 114 -0.21 4.86 10.43
N HIS A 115 0.91 5.52 10.11
CA HIS A 115 2.16 4.83 9.76
C HIS A 115 2.77 4.09 10.97
N LEU A 116 2.87 4.75 12.12
CA LEU A 116 3.38 4.13 13.36
C LEU A 116 2.48 2.97 13.81
N SER A 117 1.16 3.12 13.70
CA SER A 117 0.22 2.06 14.03
C SER A 117 0.36 0.85 13.10
N ALA A 118 0.61 1.08 11.80
CA ALA A 118 0.85 0.00 10.86
C ALA A 118 2.13 -0.78 11.19
N ILE A 119 3.23 -0.10 11.49
CA ILE A 119 4.50 -0.73 11.89
C ILE A 119 4.32 -1.56 13.17
N ALA A 120 3.74 -0.95 14.21
CA ALA A 120 3.53 -1.60 15.50
C ALA A 120 2.61 -2.84 15.37
N TRP A 121 1.58 -2.77 14.53
CA TRP A 121 0.70 -3.90 14.27
C TRP A 121 1.46 -5.05 13.60
N VAL A 122 2.30 -4.78 12.60
CA VAL A 122 3.08 -5.82 11.92
C VAL A 122 4.11 -6.46 12.86
N GLU A 123 4.70 -5.69 13.77
CA GLU A 123 5.60 -6.22 14.81
C GLU A 123 4.93 -7.22 15.74
N GLN A 124 3.64 -7.04 16.04
CA GLN A 124 2.88 -7.97 16.88
C GLN A 124 2.55 -9.30 16.19
N LEU A 125 2.64 -9.37 14.85
CA LEU A 125 2.34 -10.60 14.10
C LEU A 125 3.46 -11.64 14.16
N GLY A 126 4.66 -11.29 14.62
CA GLY A 126 5.78 -12.24 14.72
C GLY A 126 6.22 -12.81 13.37
N LEU A 127 6.18 -11.99 12.32
CA LEU A 127 6.66 -12.38 10.99
C LEU A 127 8.19 -12.39 10.99
N ASP A 128 8.78 -13.56 11.27
CA ASP A 128 10.22 -13.86 11.20
C ASP A 128 10.60 -14.51 9.86
#